data_AF-A0A9Q2EL63-F1
#
_entry.id   AF-A0A9Q2EL63-F1
#
_cell.length_a   1.000
_cell.length_b   1.000
_cell.length_c   1.000
_cell.angle_alpha   90.00
_cell.angle_beta   90.00
_cell.angle_gamma   90.00
#
_symmetry.space_group_name_H-M   'P 1'
#
loop_
_entity.id
_entity.type
_entity.pdbx_description
1 polymer ?
#
loop_
_entity_poly.entity_id
_entity_poly.type
_entity_poly.pdbx_seq_one_letter_code
_entity_poly.pdbx_strand_id
1 'polypeptide(L)'
;MSACKYPGNQIKHFITAMLILAFTTLISGCHNINTTTPPKKTGFNPSPIVYSAPVKERPIKQAAVSSQAITCQRELSSLSGINASDYAGKRAAFESLVRSANAYKEVREQMSPDMRDSMDSFYKFKMLRLCNQIEMSLQQGLIAIEGDRSEIK
;
A
#
# COMPACT_ATOMS: atom_id res chain seq x y z
N MET A 1 53.37 -29.23 -17.35
CA MET A 1 52.02 -29.74 -17.74
C MET A 1 51.02 -29.08 -16.80
N SER A 2 50.01 -28.30 -17.17
CA SER A 2 49.51 -27.84 -18.47
C SER A 2 48.75 -26.53 -18.19
N ALA A 3 48.99 -25.48 -18.98
CA ALA A 3 48.21 -24.26 -18.92
C ALA A 3 46.86 -24.49 -19.62
N CYS A 4 45.75 -24.34 -18.90
CA CYS A 4 44.42 -24.31 -19.52
C CYS A 4 44.23 -22.95 -20.22
N LYS A 5 44.53 -22.93 -21.52
CA LYS A 5 44.24 -21.80 -22.41
C LYS A 5 42.75 -21.85 -22.76
N TYR A 6 41.91 -21.07 -22.06
CA TYR A 6 40.48 -20.95 -22.41
C TYR A 6 40.29 -19.91 -23.53
N PRO A 7 39.64 -20.25 -24.66
CA PRO A 7 39.41 -19.32 -25.76
C PRO A 7 38.23 -18.39 -25.43
N GLY A 8 38.54 -17.12 -25.13
CA GLY A 8 37.57 -16.10 -24.69
C GLY A 8 36.45 -15.76 -25.68
N ASN A 9 36.45 -16.29 -26.90
CA ASN A 9 35.37 -16.09 -27.87
C ASN A 9 34.15 -16.98 -27.61
N GLN A 10 34.35 -18.18 -27.06
CA GLN A 10 33.24 -19.10 -26.76
C GLN A 10 32.39 -18.61 -25.57
N ILE A 11 33.03 -17.98 -24.58
CA ILE A 11 32.34 -17.42 -23.40
C ILE A 11 31.36 -16.32 -23.80
N LYS A 12 31.73 -15.48 -24.78
CA LYS A 12 30.85 -14.42 -25.28
C LYS A 12 29.58 -15.00 -25.90
N HIS A 13 29.72 -15.99 -26.78
CA HIS A 13 28.57 -16.65 -27.41
C HIS A 13 27.66 -17.36 -26.40
N PHE A 14 28.23 -17.99 -25.36
CA PHE A 14 27.44 -18.59 -24.27
C PHE A 14 26.68 -17.53 -23.46
N ILE A 15 27.30 -16.39 -23.12
CA ILE A 15 26.65 -15.30 -22.38
C ILE A 15 25.54 -14.65 -23.24
N THR A 16 25.78 -14.41 -24.53
CA THR A 16 24.77 -13.83 -25.42
C THR A 16 23.58 -14.78 -25.63
N ALA A 17 23.83 -16.08 -25.78
CA ALA A 17 22.76 -17.08 -25.91
C ALA A 17 21.92 -17.18 -24.64
N MET A 18 22.54 -17.11 -23.45
CA MET A 18 21.81 -17.17 -22.17
C MET A 18 20.96 -15.91 -21.93
N LEU A 19 21.43 -14.73 -22.35
CA LEU A 19 20.64 -13.49 -22.30
C LEU A 19 19.41 -13.55 -23.21
N ILE A 20 19.55 -14.09 -24.43
CA ILE A 20 18.42 -14.19 -25.37
C ILE A 20 17.35 -15.18 -24.89
N LEU A 21 17.76 -16.30 -24.26
CA LEU A 21 16.84 -17.30 -23.71
C LEU A 21 16.07 -16.81 -22.45
N ALA A 22 16.65 -15.89 -21.68
CA ALA A 22 15.99 -15.32 -20.51
C ALA A 22 14.87 -14.33 -20.86
N PHE A 23 14.97 -13.62 -21.99
CA PHE A 23 13.98 -12.62 -22.40
C PHE A 23 12.66 -13.21 -22.94
N THR A 24 12.64 -14.47 -23.40
CA THR A 24 11.46 -15.07 -24.04
C THR A 24 10.52 -15.82 -23.09
N THR A 25 10.85 -15.93 -21.80
CA THR A 25 10.05 -16.72 -20.84
C THR A 25 9.08 -15.90 -19.98
N LEU A 26 8.95 -14.58 -20.20
CA LEU A 26 8.10 -13.70 -19.40
C LEU A 26 6.67 -13.47 -19.96
N ILE A 27 6.23 -14.23 -20.97
CA ILE A 27 4.85 -14.16 -21.48
C ILE A 27 4.11 -15.48 -21.24
N SER A 28 3.89 -15.82 -19.96
CA SER A 28 2.79 -16.72 -19.58
C SER A 28 1.63 -15.86 -19.07
N GLY A 29 0.53 -15.86 -19.82
CA GLY A 29 -0.62 -15.00 -19.59
C GLY A 29 -1.49 -15.39 -18.38
N CYS A 30 -2.17 -14.40 -17.82
CA CYS A 30 -3.22 -14.55 -16.81
C CYS A 30 -4.48 -15.19 -17.43
N HIS A 31 -4.98 -16.29 -16.85
CA HIS A 31 -6.33 -16.80 -17.15
C HIS A 31 -7.34 -16.11 -16.22
N ASN A 32 -8.18 -15.26 -16.79
CA ASN A 32 -9.24 -14.53 -16.09
C ASN A 32 -10.48 -15.45 -15.99
N ILE A 33 -10.80 -15.94 -14.79
CA ILE A 33 -12.02 -16.72 -14.54
C ILE A 33 -13.09 -15.75 -14.03
N ASN A 34 -13.93 -15.29 -14.95
CA ASN A 34 -15.19 -14.62 -14.67
C ASN A 34 -16.31 -15.66 -14.61
N THR A 35 -16.61 -16.25 -13.44
CA THR A 35 -17.93 -16.84 -13.18
C THR A 35 -18.13 -17.03 -11.67
N THR A 36 -18.94 -16.17 -11.04
CA THR A 36 -19.94 -16.61 -10.05
C THR A 36 -21.03 -15.55 -9.99
N THR A 37 -22.18 -15.94 -10.52
CA THR A 37 -23.46 -15.26 -10.44
C THR A 37 -23.94 -15.11 -8.98
N PRO A 38 -24.75 -14.07 -8.70
CA PRO A 38 -25.10 -13.64 -7.34
C PRO A 38 -26.22 -14.49 -6.70
N PRO A 39 -26.18 -14.75 -5.38
CA PRO A 39 -27.36 -15.18 -4.66
C PRO A 39 -28.30 -14.00 -4.36
N LYS A 40 -29.42 -13.97 -5.09
CA LYS A 40 -30.62 -13.18 -4.84
C LYS A 40 -31.34 -13.68 -3.59
N LYS A 41 -31.42 -12.88 -2.51
CA LYS A 41 -32.49 -12.97 -1.47
C LYS A 41 -32.85 -11.60 -0.87
N THR A 42 -34.04 -11.14 -1.26
CA THR A 42 -35.10 -10.51 -0.44
C THR A 42 -34.75 -9.39 0.55
N GLY A 43 -35.08 -8.16 0.12
CA GLY A 43 -36.08 -7.29 0.74
C GLY A 43 -35.78 -6.68 2.12
N PHE A 44 -35.37 -5.41 2.15
CA PHE A 44 -35.71 -4.50 3.26
C PHE A 44 -35.98 -3.07 2.75
N ASN A 45 -37.17 -2.62 3.13
CA ASN A 45 -37.87 -1.34 3.07
C ASN A 45 -37.02 -0.04 2.89
N PRO A 46 -37.40 0.90 2.00
CA PRO A 46 -36.76 2.22 1.90
C PRO A 46 -37.37 3.21 2.92
N SER A 47 -36.51 3.80 3.75
CA SER A 47 -36.82 4.99 4.55
C SER A 47 -35.54 5.80 4.77
N PRO A 48 -35.61 7.11 5.03
CA PRO A 48 -35.18 8.13 4.09
C PRO A 48 -33.71 8.54 4.29
N ILE A 49 -33.15 9.09 3.22
CA ILE A 49 -31.83 9.73 3.19
C ILE A 49 -31.82 10.88 4.22
N VAL A 50 -31.12 10.68 5.33
CA VAL A 50 -30.76 11.76 6.26
C VAL A 50 -29.45 12.36 5.76
N TYR A 51 -29.55 13.51 5.11
CA TYR A 51 -28.41 14.42 4.97
C TYR A 51 -28.01 14.98 6.34
N SER A 52 -26.71 15.26 6.46
CA SER A 52 -26.00 16.08 7.46
C SER A 52 -25.68 15.49 8.85
N ALA A 53 -24.38 15.21 9.05
CA ALA A 53 -23.59 15.84 10.12
C ALA A 53 -22.08 15.81 9.75
N PRO A 54 -21.28 16.82 10.15
CA PRO A 54 -19.83 16.82 9.93
C PRO A 54 -19.22 15.64 10.68
N VAL A 55 -18.41 14.84 9.99
CA VAL A 55 -17.64 13.75 10.60
C VAL A 55 -16.68 14.37 11.60
N LYS A 56 -17.07 14.35 12.87
CA LYS A 56 -16.26 14.75 14.00
C LYS A 56 -15.04 13.82 14.05
N GLU A 57 -13.91 14.34 13.61
CA GLU A 57 -12.60 13.70 13.69
C GLU A 57 -12.36 13.33 15.16
N ARG A 58 -12.51 12.04 15.50
CA ARG A 58 -12.26 11.57 16.86
C ARG A 58 -10.76 11.64 17.09
N PRO A 59 -10.29 12.26 18.19
CA PRO A 59 -8.88 12.21 18.55
C PRO A 59 -8.50 10.74 18.75
N ILE A 60 -7.60 10.23 17.90
CA ILE A 60 -7.06 8.88 18.02
C ILE A 60 -6.26 8.87 19.33
N LYS A 61 -6.74 8.12 20.33
CA LYS A 61 -6.01 7.90 21.58
C LYS A 61 -4.71 7.14 21.27
N GLN A 62 -3.63 7.91 21.19
CA GLN A 62 -2.23 7.57 21.46
C GLN A 62 -1.78 6.14 21.16
N ALA A 63 -1.95 5.71 19.91
CA ALA A 63 -1.28 4.54 19.37
C ALA A 63 0.16 4.89 19.05
N ALA A 64 1.13 4.45 19.88
CA ALA A 64 2.59 4.66 19.75
C ALA A 64 2.89 5.70 18.69
N VAL A 65 2.50 6.94 18.99
CA VAL A 65 2.33 7.91 17.93
C VAL A 65 3.73 8.40 17.64
N SER A 66 4.43 7.66 16.79
CA SER A 66 5.59 8.19 16.12
C SER A 66 5.14 9.51 15.50
N SER A 67 6.00 10.52 15.54
CA SER A 67 5.75 11.81 14.89
C SER A 67 5.23 11.63 13.45
N GLN A 68 5.70 10.58 12.77
CA GLN A 68 5.23 10.13 11.46
C GLN A 68 3.75 9.81 11.37
N ALA A 69 3.15 9.15 12.36
CA ALA A 69 1.73 8.82 12.34
C ALA A 69 0.83 10.07 12.35
N ILE A 70 1.23 11.13 13.07
CA ILE A 70 0.50 12.41 13.11
C ILE A 70 0.56 13.11 11.76
N THR A 71 1.76 13.22 11.18
CA THR A 71 1.95 13.85 9.87
C THR A 71 1.14 13.12 8.81
N CYS A 72 1.26 11.79 8.79
CA CYS A 72 0.54 10.90 7.90
C CYS A 72 -0.99 11.03 8.02
N GLN A 73 -1.51 11.17 9.24
CA GLN A 73 -2.93 11.43 9.45
C GLN A 73 -3.35 12.78 8.86
N ARG A 74 -2.53 13.82 9.01
CA ARG A 74 -2.80 15.14 8.42
C ARG A 74 -2.83 15.09 6.90
N GLU A 75 -1.85 14.42 6.29
CA GLU A 75 -1.79 14.20 4.84
C GLU A 75 -3.00 13.41 4.33
N LEU A 76 -3.42 12.39 5.08
CA LEU A 76 -4.63 11.63 4.78
C LEU A 76 -5.87 12.52 4.80
N SER A 77 -5.99 13.45 5.75
CA SER A 77 -7.08 14.43 5.78
C SER A 77 -7.04 15.36 4.57
N SER A 78 -5.85 15.81 4.14
CA SER A 78 -5.70 16.58 2.89
C SER A 78 -6.06 15.78 1.64
N LEU A 79 -5.73 14.49 1.59
CA LEU A 79 -6.03 13.61 0.46
C LEU A 79 -7.53 13.52 0.18
N SER A 80 -8.38 13.65 1.21
CA SER A 80 -9.85 13.60 1.07
C SER A 80 -10.42 14.63 0.10
N GLY A 81 -9.81 15.82 0.01
CA GLY A 81 -10.24 16.90 -0.88
C GLY A 81 -9.65 16.85 -2.29
N ILE A 82 -8.65 15.99 -2.52
CA ILE A 82 -7.86 15.96 -3.77
C ILE A 82 -8.13 14.66 -4.52
N ASN A 83 -8.09 13.52 -3.83
CA ASN A 83 -8.30 12.20 -4.42
C ASN A 83 -9.21 11.37 -3.50
N ALA A 84 -10.52 11.59 -3.63
CA ALA A 84 -11.54 10.91 -2.85
C ALA A 84 -11.57 9.39 -3.11
N SER A 85 -11.17 8.95 -4.32
CA SER A 85 -11.09 7.53 -4.69
C SER A 85 -10.07 6.79 -3.81
N ASP A 86 -8.88 7.37 -3.66
CA ASP A 86 -7.80 6.75 -2.87
C ASP A 86 -7.98 6.93 -1.35
N TYR A 87 -8.67 8.00 -0.93
CA TYR A 87 -8.84 8.35 0.48
C TYR A 87 -9.47 7.23 1.31
N ALA A 88 -10.60 6.68 0.86
CA ALA A 88 -11.38 5.73 1.65
C ALA A 88 -10.56 4.46 1.98
N GLY A 89 -9.84 3.93 0.98
CA GLY A 89 -8.98 2.75 1.15
C GLY A 89 -7.82 3.00 2.10
N LYS A 90 -7.11 4.12 1.92
CA LYS A 90 -5.95 4.46 2.78
C LYS A 90 -6.35 4.78 4.21
N ARG A 91 -7.51 5.41 4.40
CA ARG A 91 -8.06 5.65 5.73
C ARG A 91 -8.40 4.35 6.45
N ALA A 92 -9.09 3.43 5.78
CA ALA A 92 -9.41 2.13 6.37
C ALA A 92 -8.13 1.35 6.74
N ALA A 93 -7.10 1.38 5.88
CA ALA A 93 -5.80 0.78 6.15
C ALA A 93 -5.10 1.42 7.35
N PHE A 94 -5.10 2.75 7.45
CA PHE A 94 -4.48 3.49 8.54
C PHE A 94 -5.15 3.18 9.88
N GLU A 95 -6.48 3.27 9.93
CA GLU A 95 -7.25 2.95 11.14
C GLU A 95 -7.07 1.49 11.56
N SER A 96 -7.04 0.56 10.60
CA SER A 96 -6.78 -0.86 10.89
C SER A 96 -5.38 -1.08 11.46
N LEU A 97 -4.36 -0.44 10.88
CA LEU A 97 -2.99 -0.55 11.35
C LEU A 97 -2.85 -0.01 12.78
N VAL A 98 -3.41 1.17 13.04
CA VAL A 98 -3.47 1.79 14.36
C VAL A 98 -4.15 0.88 15.38
N ARG A 99 -5.30 0.29 15.04
CA ARG A 99 -6.00 -0.68 15.92
C ARG A 99 -5.12 -1.90 16.24
N SER A 100 -4.47 -2.48 15.23
CA SER A 100 -3.59 -3.65 15.43
C SER A 100 -2.34 -3.31 16.26
N ALA A 101 -1.73 -2.14 16.04
CA ALA A 101 -0.59 -1.68 16.82
C ALA A 101 -0.97 -1.43 18.29
N ASN A 102 -2.18 -0.93 18.54
CA ASN A 102 -2.71 -0.79 19.90
C ASN A 102 -2.92 -2.15 20.58
N ALA A 103 -3.55 -3.10 19.90
CA ALA A 103 -3.72 -4.44 20.45
C ALA A 103 -2.37 -5.11 20.80
N TYR A 104 -1.35 -4.89 19.97
CA TYR A 104 0.01 -5.36 20.23
C TYR A 104 0.61 -4.73 21.50
N LYS A 105 0.42 -3.42 21.75
CA LYS A 105 0.94 -2.77 22.97
C LYS A 105 0.45 -3.39 24.25
N GLU A 106 -0.82 -3.81 24.29
CA GLU A 106 -1.43 -4.40 25.49
C GLU A 106 -0.75 -5.71 25.91
N VAL A 107 -0.15 -6.43 24.96
CA VAL A 107 0.50 -7.72 25.19
C VAL A 107 2.02 -7.66 25.09
N ARG A 108 2.58 -6.56 24.57
CA ARG A 108 4.01 -6.38 24.27
C ARG A 108 4.93 -6.69 25.45
N GLU A 109 4.55 -6.27 26.64
CA GLU A 109 5.37 -6.45 27.85
C GLU A 109 5.39 -7.90 28.38
N GLN A 110 4.47 -8.75 27.89
CA GLN A 110 4.38 -10.16 28.24
C GLN A 110 5.18 -11.06 27.27
N MET A 111 5.73 -10.47 26.19
CA MET A 111 6.50 -11.19 25.17
C MET A 111 7.99 -11.27 25.52
N SER A 112 8.70 -12.24 24.92
CA SER A 112 10.16 -12.27 24.99
C SER A 112 10.77 -11.02 24.31
N PRO A 113 11.98 -10.59 24.72
CA PRO A 113 12.64 -9.42 24.12
C PRO A 113 12.77 -9.50 22.60
N ASP A 114 13.17 -10.64 22.05
CA ASP A 114 13.34 -10.83 20.60
C ASP A 114 12.01 -10.70 19.83
N MET A 115 10.92 -11.27 20.38
CA MET A 115 9.59 -11.20 19.77
C MET A 115 9.08 -9.74 19.77
N ARG A 116 9.32 -9.03 20.86
CA ARG A 116 8.97 -7.62 21.00
C ARG A 116 9.73 -6.75 20.00
N ASP A 117 11.04 -6.93 19.87
CA ASP A 117 11.86 -6.14 18.96
C ASP A 117 11.48 -6.40 17.49
N SER A 118 11.13 -7.65 17.16
CA SER A 118 10.61 -8.04 15.86
C SER A 118 9.27 -7.35 15.55
N MET A 119 8.31 -7.43 16.47
CA MET A 119 6.99 -6.83 16.30
C MET A 119 7.04 -5.29 16.27
N ASP A 120 7.90 -4.67 17.07
CA ASP A 120 8.15 -3.22 17.04
C ASP A 120 8.65 -2.79 15.66
N SER A 121 9.63 -3.50 15.12
CA SER A 121 10.18 -3.26 13.78
C SER A 121 9.12 -3.44 12.69
N PHE A 122 8.29 -4.48 12.82
CA PHE A 122 7.20 -4.76 11.89
C PHE A 122 6.16 -3.64 11.85
N TYR A 123 5.64 -3.20 13.01
CA TYR A 123 4.63 -2.13 13.06
C TYR A 123 5.21 -0.80 12.62
N LYS A 124 6.48 -0.50 12.98
CA LYS A 124 7.19 0.69 12.48
C LYS A 124 7.28 0.70 10.95
N PHE A 125 7.70 -0.42 10.35
CA PHE A 125 7.78 -0.56 8.89
C PHE A 125 6.42 -0.40 8.22
N LYS A 126 5.37 -1.06 8.75
CA LYS A 126 4.01 -0.93 8.19
C LYS A 126 3.51 0.51 8.21
N MET A 127 3.74 1.23 9.31
CA MET A 127 3.36 2.64 9.42
C MET A 127 4.10 3.48 8.38
N LEU A 128 5.44 3.35 8.30
CA LEU A 128 6.25 4.06 7.31
C LEU A 128 5.77 3.81 5.88
N ARG A 129 5.56 2.54 5.52
CA ARG A 129 5.11 2.16 4.18
C ARG A 129 3.75 2.78 3.85
N LEU A 130 2.78 2.70 4.75
CA LEU A 130 1.46 3.25 4.51
C LEU A 130 1.50 4.78 4.37
N CYS A 131 2.29 5.45 5.19
CA CYS A 131 2.43 6.90 5.14
C CYS A 131 3.08 7.38 3.85
N ASN A 132 4.13 6.71 3.37
CA ASN A 132 4.69 6.99 2.05
C ASN A 132 3.66 6.78 0.92
N GLN A 133 2.79 5.77 1.04
CA GLN A 133 1.73 5.56 0.06
C GLN A 133 0.66 6.67 0.09
N ILE A 134 0.39 7.26 1.26
CA ILE A 134 -0.52 8.40 1.39
C ILE A 134 0.11 9.63 0.75
N GLU A 135 1.38 9.91 1.09
CA GLU A 135 2.14 11.02 0.54
C GLU A 135 2.21 10.97 -1.00
N MET A 136 2.53 9.81 -1.57
CA MET A 136 2.58 9.64 -3.03
C MET A 136 1.22 9.88 -3.69
N SER A 137 0.13 9.34 -3.14
CA SER A 137 -1.21 9.58 -3.71
C SER A 137 -1.65 11.03 -3.57
N LEU A 138 -1.21 11.71 -2.50
CA LEU A 138 -1.43 13.14 -2.34
C LEU A 138 -0.71 13.88 -3.46
N GLN A 139 0.60 13.69 -3.60
CA GLN A 139 1.41 14.31 -4.66
C GLN A 139 0.86 14.05 -6.06
N GLN A 140 0.49 12.80 -6.37
CA GLN A 140 -0.11 12.43 -7.66
C GLN A 140 -1.44 13.14 -7.89
N GLY A 141 -2.29 13.24 -6.86
CA GLY A 141 -3.53 13.99 -6.94
C GLY A 141 -3.30 15.48 -7.21
N LEU A 142 -2.30 16.10 -6.56
CA LEU A 142 -1.94 17.49 -6.83
C LEU A 142 -1.45 17.68 -8.29
N ILE A 143 -0.57 16.81 -8.77
CA ILE A 143 -0.03 16.88 -10.14
C ILE A 143 -1.13 16.70 -11.18
N ALA A 144 -2.08 15.79 -10.94
CA ALA A 144 -3.21 15.57 -11.84
C ALA A 144 -4.09 16.82 -11.99
N ILE A 145 -4.34 17.54 -10.89
CA ILE A 145 -5.09 18.81 -10.91
C ILE A 145 -4.35 19.89 -11.72
N GLU A 146 -3.02 19.95 -11.60
CA GLU A 146 -2.21 20.89 -12.38
C GLU A 146 -2.20 20.57 -13.88
N GLY A 147 -2.11 19.28 -14.23
CA GLY A 147 -2.13 18.80 -15.61
C GLY A 147 -3.45 19.08 -16.33
N ASP A 148 -4.59 18.82 -15.69
CA ASP A 148 -5.93 19.05 -16.28
C ASP A 148 -6.19 20.54 -16.59
N ARG A 149 -5.58 21.44 -15.80
CA ARG A 149 -5.64 22.89 -16.06
C ARG A 149 -4.83 23.34 -17.27
N SER A 150 -3.85 22.54 -17.73
CA SER A 150 -2.95 22.90 -18.83
C SER A 150 -3.47 22.54 -20.23
N GLU A 151 -4.49 21.68 -20.34
CA GLU A 151 -5.14 21.37 -21.64
C GLU A 151 -6.30 22.32 -21.99
N ILE A 152 -6.65 23.25 -21.10
CA ILE A 152 -7.65 24.31 -21.36
C ILE A 152 -6.91 25.61 -21.71
N LYS A 153 -6.14 25.62 -22.79
CA LYS A 153 -5.66 26.86 -23.43
C LYS A 153 -5.32 26.60 -24.90
#